data_AF-A0A351TB35-F1
#
_entry.id   AF-A0A351TB35-F1
#
_cell.length_a   1.000
_cell.length_b   1.000
_cell.length_c   1.000
_cell.angle_alpha   90.00
_cell.angle_beta   90.00
_cell.angle_gamma   90.00
#
_symmetry.space_group_name_H-M   'P 1'
#
loop_
_entity.id
_entity.type
_entity.pdbx_description
1 polymer ?
#
loop_
_entity_poly.entity_id
_entity_poly.type
_entity_poly.pdbx_seq_one_letter_code
_entity_poly.pdbx_strand_id
1 'polypeptide(L)'
;MLRMIMIDPKRVELGIYNGIPHLLTPVINDAEKALNSLKWAIAEMMRRYDILTQTRSRNIEEYNKKVHKKDKLPNIVIIIDELADLMMRGNKKEVE
;
A
#
# COMPACT_ATOMS: atom_id res chain seq x y z
N MET A 1 3.59 -13.74 3.59
CA MET A 1 3.36 -13.34 2.18
C MET A 1 3.53 -11.84 2.11
N LEU A 2 4.19 -11.33 1.07
CA LEU A 2 4.52 -9.92 0.92
C LEU A 2 3.77 -9.34 -0.29
N ARG A 3 3.23 -8.14 -0.15
CA ARG A 3 2.70 -7.33 -1.24
C ARG A 3 3.28 -5.94 -1.17
N MET A 4 3.48 -5.30 -2.32
CA MET A 4 4.14 -4.01 -2.41
C MET A 4 3.36 -3.02 -3.26
N ILE A 5 3.42 -1.75 -2.87
CA ILE A 5 3.05 -0.59 -3.69
C ILE A 5 4.30 0.27 -3.80
N MET A 6 4.68 0.60 -5.03
CA MET A 6 5.85 1.43 -5.32
C MET A 6 5.41 2.71 -5.99
N ILE A 7 5.86 3.85 -5.47
CA ILE A 7 5.57 5.18 -5.98
C ILE A 7 6.90 5.83 -6.38
N ASP A 8 7.05 6.12 -7.67
CA ASP A 8 8.21 6.75 -8.29
C ASP A 8 7.75 7.88 -9.22
N PRO A 9 7.60 9.11 -8.69
CA PRO A 9 7.13 10.25 -9.48
C PRO A 9 8.12 10.67 -10.57
N LYS A 10 9.41 10.31 -10.45
CA LYS A 10 10.48 10.70 -11.37
C LYS A 10 10.71 9.66 -12.47
N ARG A 11 10.22 8.43 -12.30
CA ARG A 11 10.40 7.28 -13.21
C ARG A 11 11.86 6.87 -13.41
N VAL A 12 12.70 7.07 -12.40
CA VAL A 12 14.15 6.84 -12.52
C VAL A 12 14.56 5.56 -11.80
N GLU A 13 14.02 5.30 -10.61
CA GLU A 13 14.57 4.30 -9.71
C GLU A 13 13.76 3.00 -9.68
N LEU A 14 12.42 3.09 -9.64
CA LEU A 14 11.59 1.93 -9.34
C LEU A 14 11.00 1.25 -10.57
N GLY A 15 11.15 1.85 -11.77
CA GLY A 15 10.59 1.33 -13.01
C GLY A 15 10.98 -0.12 -13.33
N ILE A 16 12.17 -0.54 -12.91
CA ILE A 16 12.72 -1.90 -13.09
C ILE A 16 11.93 -2.99 -12.35
N TYR A 17 11.14 -2.63 -11.33
CA TYR A 17 10.38 -3.59 -10.53
C TYR A 17 9.01 -3.93 -11.13
N ASN A 18 8.61 -3.28 -12.22
CA ASN A 18 7.35 -3.61 -12.89
C ASN A 18 7.30 -5.08 -13.31
N GLY A 19 6.18 -5.75 -13.01
CA GLY A 19 5.94 -7.15 -13.37
C GLY A 19 6.31 -8.18 -12.31
N ILE A 20 6.94 -7.80 -11.19
CA ILE A 20 7.17 -8.75 -10.10
C ILE A 20 5.83 -9.18 -9.45
N PRO A 21 5.68 -10.44 -9.03
CA PRO A 21 4.41 -10.98 -8.51
C PRO A 21 3.98 -10.37 -7.17
N HIS A 22 4.89 -9.66 -6.49
CA HIS A 22 4.62 -9.03 -5.20
C HIS A 22 3.89 -7.69 -5.35
N LEU A 23 3.94 -7.04 -6.51
CA LEU A 23 3.27 -5.76 -6.70
C LEU A 23 1.74 -5.89 -6.65
N LEU A 24 1.08 -4.93 -5.99
CA LEU A 24 -0.38 -4.79 -6.00
C LEU A 24 -0.87 -4.04 -7.24
N THR A 25 -0.02 -3.18 -7.78
CA THR A 25 -0.25 -2.34 -8.94
C THR A 25 1.10 -2.13 -9.63
N PRO A 26 1.13 -1.87 -10.96
CA PRO A 26 2.32 -1.31 -11.58
C PRO A 26 2.85 -0.09 -10.81
N VAL A 27 4.14 0.17 -10.94
CA VAL A 27 4.81 1.31 -10.28
C VAL A 27 4.05 2.59 -10.62
N ILE A 28 3.69 3.32 -9.57
CA ILE A 28 2.84 4.50 -9.66
C ILE A 28 3.73 5.70 -9.93
N ASN A 29 3.53 6.33 -11.09
CA ASN A 29 4.28 7.51 -11.49
C ASN A 29 3.44 8.80 -11.40
N ASP A 30 2.15 8.66 -11.15
CA ASP A 30 1.20 9.76 -11.10
C ASP A 30 0.82 10.09 -9.66
N ALA A 31 0.83 11.39 -9.32
CA ALA A 31 0.62 11.85 -7.95
C ALA A 31 -0.81 11.59 -7.45
N GLU A 32 -1.81 11.69 -8.32
CA GLU A 32 -3.20 11.41 -7.96
C GLU A 32 -3.42 9.92 -7.71
N LYS A 33 -2.83 9.05 -8.54
CA LYS A 33 -2.81 7.61 -8.29
C LYS A 33 -2.06 7.26 -7.00
N ALA A 34 -0.98 7.97 -6.69
CA ALA A 34 -0.24 7.77 -5.45
C ALA A 34 -1.12 8.12 -4.24
N LEU A 35 -1.80 9.27 -4.25
CA LEU A 35 -2.77 9.64 -3.21
C LEU A 35 -3.90 8.59 -3.07
N ASN A 36 -4.44 8.11 -4.19
CA ASN A 36 -5.47 7.07 -4.16
C ASN A 36 -4.94 5.75 -3.57
N SER A 37 -3.68 5.39 -3.83
CA SER A 37 -3.06 4.20 -3.24
C SER A 37 -2.89 4.31 -1.72
N LEU A 38 -2.60 5.52 -1.21
CA LEU A 38 -2.53 5.79 0.23
C LEU A 38 -3.92 5.75 0.87
N LYS A 39 -4.93 6.35 0.22
CA LYS A 39 -6.34 6.23 0.66
C LYS A 39 -6.79 4.77 0.71
N TRP A 40 -6.42 3.98 -0.29
CA TRP A 40 -6.67 2.54 -0.29
C TRP A 40 -5.97 1.82 0.88
N ALA A 41 -4.72 2.18 1.18
CA ALA A 41 -4.00 1.60 2.31
C ALA A 41 -4.69 1.89 3.65
N ILE A 42 -5.24 3.09 3.84
CA ILE A 42 -6.05 3.44 5.01
C ILE A 42 -7.33 2.59 5.06
N ALA A 43 -8.04 2.45 3.94
CA ALA A 43 -9.24 1.62 3.86
C ALA A 43 -8.95 0.14 4.17
N GLU A 44 -7.87 -0.41 3.64
CA GLU A 44 -7.43 -1.78 3.91
C GLU A 44 -6.97 -1.93 5.37
N MET A 45 -6.32 -0.93 5.97
CA MET A 45 -5.98 -0.92 7.39
C MET A 45 -7.24 -1.03 8.26
N MET A 46 -8.27 -0.22 7.99
CA MET A 46 -9.55 -0.27 8.72
C MET A 46 -10.21 -1.64 8.57
N ARG A 47 -10.31 -2.15 7.34
CA ARG A 47 -10.85 -3.50 7.08
C ARG A 47 -10.11 -4.59 7.85
N ARG A 48 -8.78 -4.52 7.92
CA ARG A 48 -7.97 -5.49 8.68
C ARG A 48 -8.18 -5.34 10.17
N TYR A 49 -8.34 -4.12 10.67
CA TYR A 49 -8.63 -3.88 12.08
C TYR A 49 -9.94 -4.56 12.51
N ASP A 50 -10.98 -4.48 11.69
CA ASP A 50 -12.26 -5.18 11.93
C ASP A 50 -12.07 -6.70 11.96
N ILE A 51 -11.34 -7.26 10.99
CA ILE A 51 -11.05 -8.70 10.90
C ILE A 51 -10.27 -9.19 12.13
N LEU A 52 -9.25 -8.45 12.54
CA LEU A 52 -8.43 -8.78 13.72
C LEU A 52 -9.28 -8.74 15.00
N THR A 53 -10.16 -7.75 15.12
CA THR A 53 -11.09 -7.61 16.25
C THR A 53 -12.08 -8.79 16.32
N GLN A 54 -12.72 -9.12 15.19
CA GLN A 54 -13.68 -10.23 15.09
C GLN A 54 -13.04 -11.59 15.43
N THR A 55 -11.78 -11.79 15.05
CA THR A 55 -11.03 -13.03 15.32
C THR A 55 -10.26 -13.01 16.63
N ARG A 56 -10.38 -11.94 17.43
CA ARG A 56 -9.66 -11.72 18.69
C ARG A 56 -8.15 -11.96 18.53
N SER A 57 -7.57 -11.41 17.46
CA SER A 57 -6.15 -11.51 17.16
C SER A 57 -5.47 -10.18 17.42
N ARG A 58 -4.34 -10.17 18.11
CA ARG A 58 -3.64 -8.92 18.50
C ARG A 58 -2.83 -8.31 17.36
N ASN A 59 -2.40 -9.15 16.42
CA ASN A 59 -1.61 -8.75 15.26
C ASN A 59 -1.86 -9.69 14.08
N ILE A 60 -1.31 -9.32 12.92
CA ILE A 60 -1.44 -10.06 11.67
C ILE A 60 -0.78 -11.44 11.74
N GLU A 61 0.30 -11.61 12.49
CA GLU A 61 1.00 -12.88 12.68
C GLU A 61 0.10 -13.89 13.40
N GLU A 62 -0.56 -13.46 14.48
CA GLU A 62 -1.48 -14.29 15.25
C GLU A 62 -2.70 -14.67 14.40
N TYR A 63 -3.28 -13.71 13.69
CA TYR A 63 -4.38 -13.98 12.76
C TYR A 63 -3.99 -15.02 11.70
N ASN A 64 -2.83 -14.84 11.07
CA ASN A 64 -2.31 -15.72 10.02
C ASN A 64 -1.96 -17.13 10.50
N LYS A 65 -1.84 -17.36 11.81
CA LYS A 65 -1.70 -18.70 12.40
C LYS A 65 -3.04 -19.42 12.57
N LYS A 66 -4.13 -18.66 12.74
CA LYS A 66 -5.49 -19.19 12.98
C LYS A 66 -6.26 -19.54 11.70
N VAL A 67 -5.84 -19.00 10.55
CA VAL A 67 -6.56 -19.16 9.27
C VAL A 67 -5.83 -20.03 8.26
N HIS A 68 -6.57 -20.56 7.28
CA HIS A 68 -5.99 -21.32 6.18
C HIS A 68 -5.10 -20.45 5.29
N LYS A 69 -4.16 -21.07 4.57
CA LYS A 69 -3.16 -20.38 3.72
C LYS A 69 -3.79 -19.39 2.72
N LYS A 70 -4.98 -19.69 2.19
CA LYS A 70 -5.72 -18.86 1.24
C LYS A 70 -6.28 -17.57 1.85
N ASP A 71 -6.55 -17.57 3.16
CA ASP A 71 -7.18 -16.45 3.88
C ASP A 71 -6.15 -15.59 4.63
N LYS A 72 -4.86 -15.98 4.58
CA LYS A 72 -3.79 -15.24 5.23
C LYS A 72 -3.63 -13.85 4.61
N LEU A 73 -3.58 -12.85 5.47
CA LEU A 73 -3.31 -11.47 5.09
C LEU A 73 -1.81 -11.28 4.82
N PRO A 74 -1.39 -10.75 3.67
CA PRO A 74 0.00 -10.45 3.40
C PRO A 74 0.43 -9.16 4.12
N ASN A 75 1.72 -9.05 4.45
CA ASN A 75 2.31 -7.77 4.83
C ASN A 75 2.33 -6.87 3.58
N ILE A 76 1.85 -5.63 3.72
CA ILE A 76 1.86 -4.63 2.65
C ILE A 76 2.95 -3.63 2.96
N VAL A 77 3.88 -3.45 2.02
CA VAL A 77 4.95 -2.44 2.11
C VAL A 77 4.69 -1.39 1.04
N ILE A 78 4.64 -0.13 1.44
CA ILE A 78 4.50 1.01 0.52
C ILE A 78 5.85 1.72 0.49
N ILE A 79 6.43 1.80 -0.71
CA ILE A 79 7.72 2.44 -0.95
C ILE A 79 7.44 3.70 -1.74
N ILE A 80 7.88 4.84 -1.20
CA ILE A 80 7.80 6.14 -1.85
C ILE A 80 9.23 6.58 -2.03
N ASP A 81 9.66 6.70 -3.29
CA ASP A 81 11.01 7.13 -3.63
C ASP A 81 11.29 8.55 -3.12
N GLU A 82 10.45 9.50 -3.55
CA GLU A 82 10.54 10.91 -3.17
C GLU A 82 9.24 11.40 -2.54
N LEU A 83 9.20 11.52 -1.21
CA LEU A 83 8.01 11.98 -0.49
C LEU A 83 7.71 13.47 -0.74
N ALA A 84 8.75 14.30 -0.92
CA ALA A 84 8.59 15.74 -1.10
C ALA A 84 7.79 16.09 -2.37
N ASP A 85 8.07 15.40 -3.47
CA ASP A 85 7.37 15.56 -4.75
C ASP A 85 5.87 15.25 -4.63
N LEU A 86 5.51 14.31 -3.75
CA LEU A 86 4.12 13.95 -3.49
C LEU A 86 3.42 15.04 -2.64
N MET A 87 4.07 15.56 -1.60
CA MET A 87 3.51 16.60 -0.73
C MET A 87 3.25 17.91 -1.47
N MET A 88 4.19 18.34 -2.33
CA MET A 88 4.05 19.59 -3.09
C MET A 88 2.88 19.55 -4.09
N ARG A 89 2.53 18.37 -4.62
CA ARG A 89 1.42 18.21 -5.57
C ARG A 89 0.06 18.09 -4.89
N GLY A 90 0.00 17.59 -3.65
CA GLY A 90 -1.23 17.51 -2.87
C GLY A 90 -1.83 18.89 -2.56
N ASN A 91 -0.98 19.86 -2.20
CA ASN A 91 -1.42 21.20 -1.80
C ASN A 91 -1.95 22.07 -2.94
N LYS A 92 -1.62 21.76 -4.20
CA LYS A 92 -2.11 22.55 -5.35
C LYS A 92 -3.61 22.43 -5.58
N LYS A 93 -4.26 21.36 -5.10
CA LYS A 93 -5.71 21.13 -5.27
C LYS A 93 -6.59 21.80 -4.20
N GLU A 94 -6.02 22.35 -3.12
CA GLU A 94 -6.80 23.05 -2.06
C GLU A 94 -6.89 24.57 -2.25
N VAL A 95 -6.32 25.13 -3.34
CA VAL A 95 -6.26 26.59 -3.59
C VAL A 95 -7.04 27.00 -4.86
N GLU A 96 -7.96 26.17 -5.34
CA GLU A 96 -8.92 26.55 -6.40
C GLU A 96 -10.37 26.35 -5.95
#